data_AF-W2N990-F1
#
_entry.id   AF-W2N990-F1
#
_cell.length_a   1.000
_cell.length_b   1.000
_cell.length_c   1.000
_cell.angle_alpha   90.00
_cell.angle_beta   90.00
_cell.angle_gamma   90.00
#
_symmetry.space_group_name_H-M   'P 1'
#
loop_
_entity.id
_entity.type
_entity.pdbx_description
1 polymer ?
#
loop_
_entity_poly.entity_id
_entity_poly.type
_entity_poly.pdbx_seq_one_letter_code
_entity_poly.pdbx_strand_id
1 'polypeptide(L)'
;MAAAESKASKLNVMDIPKNGAYDGHLLLTPQRLPARLNDHSCVSIISSRNGSVQLRPSNLENMKDDPVRQLTAMGIVGLCYFSVCGGPIGSEPIISAGGPLIGLILLLVFPVILGLPIAYVTAELSTAYPEDGGYTVWVLHAFGPFWGFQCGYWAWISGVIDNALYPGLAVSTFTEVYGDIGSPTAEYFIKAAIAVALTLPNLLGIRIVGNGMVILSIFVMIPFIVLFVWGLVSGHDWSALGEMRRSDIVYDSN
;
A
#
# COMPACT_ATOMS: atom_id res chain seq x y z
N MET A 1 -3.27 63.78 -59.56
CA MET A 1 -1.80 63.60 -59.55
C MET A 1 -1.29 64.34 -58.32
N ALA A 2 -1.05 63.73 -57.15
CA ALA A 2 -0.66 62.35 -56.78
C ALA A 2 0.82 62.01 -57.09
N ALA A 3 1.48 61.37 -56.09
CA ALA A 3 2.94 61.21 -55.91
C ALA A 3 3.68 62.52 -55.54
N ALA A 4 4.69 62.57 -54.67
CA ALA A 4 5.34 61.56 -53.79
C ALA A 4 5.70 62.26 -52.44
N GLU A 5 6.34 61.68 -51.41
CA GLU A 5 6.99 60.37 -51.21
C GLU A 5 6.94 59.98 -49.70
N SER A 6 7.85 59.13 -49.19
CA SER A 6 7.88 58.65 -47.78
C SER A 6 9.27 58.77 -47.14
N LYS A 7 9.32 59.05 -45.82
CA LYS A 7 10.56 59.14 -45.03
C LYS A 7 10.97 57.77 -44.47
N ALA A 8 12.12 57.24 -44.91
CA ALA A 8 12.75 56.07 -44.31
C ALA A 8 13.64 56.46 -43.10
N SER A 9 13.55 55.69 -42.00
CA SER A 9 14.33 55.89 -40.78
C SER A 9 15.74 55.30 -40.91
N LYS A 10 16.75 55.94 -40.30
CA LYS A 10 18.14 55.46 -40.32
C LYS A 10 18.34 54.29 -39.37
N LEU A 11 18.77 53.16 -39.92
CA LEU A 11 19.32 52.01 -39.21
C LEU A 11 20.73 52.36 -38.69
N ASN A 12 21.09 51.96 -37.47
CA ASN A 12 22.49 51.91 -37.06
C ASN A 12 22.75 50.76 -36.06
N VAL A 13 23.51 49.79 -36.56
CA VAL A 13 24.42 48.81 -35.93
C VAL A 13 24.14 48.35 -34.48
N MET A 14 24.08 47.02 -34.35
CA MET A 14 23.86 46.26 -33.13
C MET A 14 25.21 45.82 -32.52
N ASP A 15 25.57 46.35 -31.34
CA ASP A 15 26.73 45.85 -30.58
C ASP A 15 26.34 44.66 -29.70
N ILE A 16 27.01 43.52 -29.91
CA ILE A 16 26.82 42.29 -29.13
C ILE A 16 27.99 42.15 -28.15
N PRO A 17 27.80 42.31 -26.82
CA PRO A 17 28.82 41.99 -25.84
C PRO A 17 29.01 40.47 -25.76
N LYS A 18 30.25 40.02 -25.96
CA LYS A 18 30.66 38.61 -25.87
C LYS A 18 30.76 38.16 -24.41
N ASN A 19 30.58 36.86 -24.18
CA ASN A 19 30.64 36.15 -22.89
C ASN A 19 31.59 36.76 -21.84
N GLY A 20 31.03 37.08 -20.67
CA GLY A 20 31.74 37.20 -19.39
C GLY A 20 31.32 36.06 -18.46
N ALA A 21 32.24 35.55 -17.65
CA ALA A 21 32.09 34.27 -16.94
C ALA A 21 30.99 34.25 -15.87
N TYR A 22 30.45 33.05 -15.63
CA TYR A 22 29.73 32.74 -14.39
C TYR A 22 30.73 32.70 -13.22
N ASP A 23 30.88 33.81 -12.49
CA ASP A 23 31.71 33.87 -11.28
C ASP A 23 31.05 33.14 -10.09
N GLY A 24 30.96 31.81 -10.18
CA GLY A 24 30.59 30.93 -9.08
C GLY A 24 31.55 30.99 -7.88
N HIS A 25 32.67 31.69 -8.02
CA HIS A 25 33.70 31.84 -6.98
C HIS A 25 33.33 32.82 -5.86
N LEU A 26 32.34 33.70 -6.06
CA LEU A 26 31.86 34.63 -5.03
C LEU A 26 30.99 33.96 -3.94
N LEU A 27 30.48 32.76 -4.19
CA LEU A 27 29.63 32.02 -3.24
C LEU A 27 30.40 31.16 -2.22
N LEU A 28 31.73 31.07 -2.34
CA LEU A 28 32.57 30.18 -1.51
C LEU A 28 33.50 30.91 -0.52
N THR A 29 33.24 32.19 -0.21
CA THR A 29 34.02 32.95 0.78
C THR A 29 33.38 32.82 2.18
N PRO A 30 33.92 32.03 3.13
CA PRO A 30 33.20 31.69 4.37
C PRO A 30 33.09 32.86 5.37
N GLN A 31 33.89 33.92 5.19
CA GLN A 31 34.10 34.98 6.17
C GLN A 31 33.01 36.07 6.23
N ARG A 32 31.97 36.05 5.38
CA ARG A 32 30.92 37.11 5.39
C ARG A 32 29.48 36.63 5.55
N LEU A 33 29.22 35.33 5.71
CA LEU A 33 27.87 34.84 6.05
C LEU A 33 27.30 35.39 7.38
N PRO A 34 28.02 35.41 8.53
CA PRO A 34 27.40 35.75 9.81
C PRO A 34 26.96 37.22 9.92
N ALA A 35 27.55 38.13 9.13
CA ALA A 35 27.20 39.55 9.15
C ALA A 35 25.91 39.89 8.38
N ARG A 36 25.47 39.03 7.44
CA ARG A 36 24.25 39.25 6.65
C ARG A 36 23.01 38.53 7.19
N LEU A 37 23.17 37.59 8.12
CA LEU A 37 22.05 36.84 8.69
C LEU A 37 21.23 37.66 9.72
N ASN A 38 21.80 38.73 10.28
CA ASN A 38 21.16 39.57 11.31
C ASN A 38 20.51 40.87 10.77
N ASP A 39 20.65 41.18 9.47
CA ASP A 39 20.05 42.38 8.87
C ASP A 39 18.58 42.14 8.47
N HIS A 40 17.65 42.41 9.38
CA HIS A 40 16.20 42.25 9.16
C HIS A 40 15.56 43.25 8.15
N SER A 41 16.36 43.96 7.35
CA SER A 41 15.93 45.13 6.57
C SER A 41 16.04 44.99 5.04
N CYS A 42 16.69 43.94 4.52
CA CYS A 42 17.08 43.88 3.11
C CYS A 42 16.56 42.67 2.32
N VAL A 43 15.23 42.52 2.19
CA VAL A 43 14.60 41.89 1.00
C VAL A 43 13.36 42.68 0.59
N SER A 44 13.51 43.58 -0.39
CA SER A 44 12.41 44.10 -1.21
C SER A 44 12.96 44.55 -2.56
N ILE A 45 12.08 44.74 -3.57
CA ILE A 45 12.37 45.29 -4.92
C ILE A 45 13.12 44.27 -5.82
N ILE A 46 12.59 43.70 -6.91
CA ILE A 46 11.41 43.93 -7.78
C ILE A 46 10.87 42.61 -8.38
N SER A 47 9.54 42.47 -8.48
CA SER A 47 8.89 42.13 -9.77
C SER A 47 7.41 42.57 -9.74
N SER A 48 6.92 43.12 -10.85
CA SER A 48 5.58 43.72 -10.98
C SER A 48 4.76 42.99 -12.04
N ARG A 49 3.43 43.10 -11.97
CA ARG A 49 2.44 42.59 -12.93
C ARG A 49 2.39 41.06 -13.12
N ASN A 50 2.00 40.35 -12.07
CA ASN A 50 0.73 39.60 -12.04
C ASN A 50 0.47 39.15 -10.60
N GLY A 51 -0.80 39.06 -10.20
CA GLY A 51 -1.19 38.89 -8.79
C GLY A 51 -0.86 37.52 -8.21
N SER A 52 0.38 37.34 -7.74
CA SER A 52 0.75 36.25 -6.82
C SER A 52 0.67 36.76 -5.38
N VAL A 53 -0.25 36.18 -4.59
CA VAL A 53 -0.32 36.42 -3.16
C VAL A 53 0.91 35.78 -2.52
N GLN A 54 1.90 36.61 -2.18
CA GLN A 54 3.15 36.15 -1.57
C GLN A 54 2.88 35.80 -0.10
N LEU A 55 2.59 34.53 0.19
CA LEU A 55 2.32 34.07 1.55
C LEU A 55 3.52 34.38 2.46
N ARG A 56 3.23 35.04 3.58
CA ARG A 56 4.20 35.33 4.65
C ARG A 56 4.65 34.00 5.29
N PRO A 57 5.96 33.71 5.43
CA PRO A 57 6.44 32.44 5.99
C PRO A 57 5.87 32.11 7.37
N SER A 58 5.61 33.13 8.21
CA SER A 58 5.00 32.99 9.54
C SER A 58 3.58 32.41 9.54
N ASN A 59 2.92 32.34 8.38
CA ASN A 59 1.59 31.73 8.24
C ASN A 59 1.68 30.27 7.78
N LEU A 60 2.84 29.84 7.25
CA LEU A 60 3.08 28.46 6.81
C LEU A 60 3.49 27.55 7.97
N GLU A 61 4.07 28.14 9.02
CA GLU A 61 4.51 27.45 10.24
C GLU A 61 3.33 26.84 11.03
N ASN A 62 2.12 27.38 10.86
CA ASN A 62 0.87 26.86 11.44
C ASN A 62 0.11 25.86 10.53
N MET A 63 0.70 25.40 9.42
CA MET A 63 0.10 24.40 8.52
C MET A 63 0.74 23.00 8.64
N LYS A 64 1.46 22.72 9.73
CA LYS A 64 1.56 21.35 10.24
C LYS A 64 0.34 21.10 11.13
N ASP A 65 -0.79 20.77 10.49
CA ASP A 65 -1.85 20.04 11.19
C ASP A 65 -1.25 18.71 11.67
N ASP A 66 -1.21 18.49 12.98
CA ASP A 66 -0.77 17.21 13.54
C ASP A 66 -1.67 16.11 12.96
N PRO A 67 -1.10 15.01 12.40
CA PRO A 67 -1.89 14.00 11.70
C PRO A 67 -2.92 13.37 12.66
N VAL A 68 -4.19 13.75 12.47
CA VAL A 68 -5.29 13.32 13.33
C VAL A 68 -5.45 11.82 13.17
N ARG A 69 -5.05 11.06 14.20
CA ARG A 69 -5.09 9.60 14.21
C ARG A 69 -6.48 9.09 13.81
N GLN A 70 -6.60 8.61 12.58
CA GLN A 70 -7.88 8.13 12.08
C GLN A 70 -8.17 6.70 12.57
N LEU A 71 -7.16 5.86 12.71
CA LEU A 71 -7.33 4.42 12.94
C LEU A 71 -6.82 3.97 14.32
N THR A 72 -7.60 3.13 15.01
CA THR A 72 -7.24 2.51 16.29
C THR A 72 -6.27 1.35 16.06
N ALA A 73 -5.37 1.08 17.03
CA ALA A 73 -4.41 -0.04 16.95
C ALA A 73 -5.09 -1.40 16.67
N MET A 74 -6.21 -1.69 17.31
CA MET A 74 -7.00 -2.89 16.99
C MET A 74 -7.52 -2.90 15.56
N GLY A 75 -7.92 -1.75 15.02
CA GLY A 75 -8.31 -1.61 13.62
C GLY A 75 -7.16 -1.90 12.66
N ILE A 76 -5.94 -1.44 12.98
CA ILE A 76 -4.72 -1.80 12.24
C ILE A 76 -4.49 -3.32 12.30
N VAL A 77 -4.61 -3.95 13.48
CA VAL A 77 -4.47 -5.41 13.62
C VAL A 77 -5.51 -6.17 12.79
N GLY A 78 -6.77 -5.72 12.78
CA GLY A 78 -7.84 -6.31 11.96
C GLY A 78 -7.59 -6.14 10.45
N LEU A 79 -7.12 -4.98 10.02
CA LEU A 79 -6.69 -4.70 8.65
C LEU A 79 -5.51 -5.59 8.23
N CYS A 80 -4.46 -5.67 9.05
CA CYS A 80 -3.30 -6.52 8.80
C CYS A 80 -3.67 -8.01 8.74
N TYR A 81 -4.55 -8.47 9.64
CA TYR A 81 -5.08 -9.83 9.64
C TYR A 81 -5.75 -10.13 8.29
N PHE A 82 -6.76 -9.35 7.88
CA PHE A 82 -7.47 -9.61 6.62
C PHE A 82 -6.65 -9.32 5.36
N SER A 83 -5.60 -8.49 5.42
CA SER A 83 -4.69 -8.29 4.28
C SER A 83 -3.74 -9.46 4.03
N VAL A 84 -3.55 -10.35 5.01
CA VAL A 84 -2.64 -11.49 4.93
C VAL A 84 -3.39 -12.83 4.91
N CYS A 85 -4.48 -12.96 5.67
CA CYS A 85 -5.25 -14.20 5.75
C CYS A 85 -6.75 -13.97 6.04
N GLY A 86 -7.61 -14.64 5.28
CA GLY A 86 -9.05 -14.68 5.55
C GLY A 86 -9.48 -15.70 6.63
N GLY A 87 -8.55 -16.54 7.08
CA GLY A 87 -8.77 -17.71 7.95
C GLY A 87 -7.78 -18.83 7.56
N PRO A 88 -7.75 -19.96 8.28
CA PRO A 88 -6.84 -21.09 8.01
C PRO A 88 -7.25 -21.97 6.81
N ILE A 89 -8.06 -21.45 5.89
CA ILE A 89 -8.51 -22.15 4.68
C ILE A 89 -7.34 -22.30 3.72
N GLY A 90 -7.15 -23.48 3.13
CA GLY A 90 -6.00 -23.81 2.29
C GLY A 90 -4.82 -24.41 3.07
N SER A 91 -5.00 -24.71 4.36
CA SER A 91 -4.03 -25.49 5.16
C SER A 91 -4.20 -27.00 4.96
N GLU A 92 -5.37 -27.44 4.48
CA GLU A 92 -5.74 -28.83 4.26
C GLU A 92 -4.84 -29.54 3.23
N PRO A 93 -4.46 -28.92 2.09
CA PRO A 93 -3.52 -29.51 1.14
C PRO A 93 -2.10 -29.68 1.72
N ILE A 94 -1.67 -28.78 2.63
CA ILE A 94 -0.36 -28.85 3.28
C ILE A 94 -0.31 -30.06 4.22
N ILE A 95 -1.36 -30.24 5.02
CA ILE A 95 -1.54 -31.38 5.93
C ILE A 95 -1.68 -32.69 5.13
N SER A 96 -2.46 -32.69 4.04
CA SER A 96 -2.67 -33.86 3.15
C SER A 96 -1.41 -34.25 2.35
N ALA A 97 -0.52 -33.30 2.03
CA ALA A 97 0.74 -33.56 1.35
C ALA A 97 1.81 -34.12 2.29
N GLY A 98 2.01 -33.49 3.46
CA GLY A 98 3.07 -33.87 4.39
C GLY A 98 2.71 -34.98 5.39
N GLY A 99 1.44 -35.04 5.80
CA GLY A 99 1.00 -35.74 7.02
C GLY A 99 0.82 -34.77 8.21
N PRO A 100 0.03 -35.12 9.24
CA PRO A 100 -0.47 -34.14 10.20
C PRO A 100 0.61 -33.46 11.03
N LEU A 101 1.52 -34.22 11.66
CA LEU A 101 2.55 -33.64 12.52
C LEU A 101 3.50 -32.72 11.75
N ILE A 102 4.01 -33.16 10.60
CA ILE A 102 4.96 -32.35 9.81
C ILE A 102 4.26 -31.15 9.16
N GLY A 103 3.01 -31.29 8.72
CA GLY A 103 2.20 -30.18 8.21
C GLY A 103 1.98 -29.09 9.26
N LEU A 104 1.60 -29.48 10.49
CA LEU A 104 1.44 -28.54 11.61
C LEU A 104 2.76 -27.87 12.04
N ILE A 105 3.87 -28.61 12.07
CA ILE A 105 5.21 -28.05 12.36
C ILE A 105 5.59 -27.03 11.29
N LEU A 106 5.40 -27.35 10.00
CA LEU A 106 5.72 -26.42 8.91
C LEU A 106 4.83 -25.18 8.93
N LEU A 107 3.52 -25.33 9.19
CA LEU A 107 2.58 -24.21 9.37
C LEU A 107 2.97 -23.28 10.53
N LEU A 108 3.62 -23.80 11.58
CA LEU A 108 4.11 -22.99 12.70
C LEU A 108 5.49 -22.36 12.41
N VAL A 109 6.41 -23.11 11.81
CA VAL A 109 7.80 -22.68 11.58
C VAL A 109 7.92 -21.69 10.42
N PHE A 110 7.11 -21.83 9.37
CA PHE A 110 7.12 -20.94 8.20
C PHE A 110 6.88 -19.45 8.54
N PRO A 111 5.81 -19.05 9.27
CA PRO A 111 5.61 -17.66 9.67
C PRO A 111 6.63 -17.18 10.71
N VAL A 112 7.24 -18.08 11.50
CA VAL A 112 8.34 -17.71 12.42
C VAL A 112 9.60 -17.35 11.65
N ILE A 113 9.98 -18.12 10.62
CA ILE A 113 11.20 -17.89 9.83
C ILE A 113 11.04 -16.70 8.86
N LEU A 114 9.88 -16.57 8.20
CA LEU A 114 9.68 -15.53 7.18
C LEU A 114 8.89 -14.32 7.70
N GLY A 115 7.85 -14.55 8.49
CA GLY A 115 6.96 -13.49 8.99
C GLY A 115 7.60 -12.62 10.06
N LEU A 116 8.30 -13.19 11.05
CA LEU A 116 8.92 -12.39 12.12
C LEU A 116 9.99 -11.40 11.59
N PRO A 117 10.95 -11.76 10.72
CA PRO A 117 11.91 -10.79 10.21
C PRO A 117 11.23 -9.66 9.42
N ILE A 118 10.23 -9.98 8.61
CA ILE A 118 9.45 -8.97 7.86
C ILE A 118 8.72 -8.05 8.84
N ALA A 119 8.08 -8.59 9.89
CA ALA A 119 7.40 -7.79 10.90
C ALA A 119 8.33 -6.85 11.67
N TYR A 120 9.53 -7.31 12.05
CA TYR A 120 10.54 -6.46 12.70
C TYR A 120 11.03 -5.34 11.77
N VAL A 121 11.37 -5.65 10.52
CA VAL A 121 11.78 -4.66 9.51
C VAL A 121 10.64 -3.65 9.26
N THR A 122 9.40 -4.11 9.14
CA THR A 122 8.22 -3.24 9.01
C THR A 122 8.03 -2.33 10.22
N ALA A 123 8.24 -2.82 11.45
CA ALA A 123 8.12 -2.02 12.67
C ALA A 123 9.16 -0.90 12.74
N GLU A 124 10.44 -1.23 12.51
CA GLU A 124 11.53 -0.24 12.46
C GLU A 124 11.25 0.84 11.39
N LEU A 125 10.94 0.45 10.15
CA LEU A 125 10.70 1.43 9.09
C LEU A 125 9.42 2.26 9.28
N SER A 126 8.37 1.70 9.88
CA SER A 126 7.15 2.45 10.22
C SER A 126 7.39 3.51 11.31
N THR A 127 8.38 3.31 12.19
CA THR A 127 8.77 4.33 13.18
C THR A 127 9.79 5.34 12.64
N ALA A 128 10.67 4.92 11.73
CA ALA A 128 11.66 5.79 11.09
C ALA A 128 11.04 6.74 10.05
N TYR A 129 10.01 6.28 9.31
CA TYR A 129 9.33 7.02 8.25
C TYR A 129 7.81 7.07 8.52
N PRO A 130 7.33 7.97 9.40
CA PRO A 130 5.92 8.09 9.78
C PRO A 130 5.11 8.86 8.71
N GLU A 131 5.25 8.48 7.44
CA GLU A 131 4.50 9.03 6.30
C GLU A 131 3.46 8.01 5.81
N ASP A 132 2.31 8.49 5.33
CA ASP A 132 1.14 7.69 4.92
C ASP A 132 1.33 6.91 3.59
N GLY A 133 2.55 6.45 3.28
CA GLY A 133 2.90 5.79 2.02
C GLY A 133 3.58 4.41 2.14
N GLY A 134 3.85 3.92 3.36
CA GLY A 134 4.34 2.57 3.63
C GLY A 134 5.59 2.16 2.82
N TYR A 135 5.62 0.91 2.34
CA TYR A 135 6.76 0.35 1.61
C TYR A 135 7.16 1.15 0.35
N THR A 136 6.22 1.85 -0.29
CA THR A 136 6.50 2.72 -1.45
C THR A 136 7.40 3.89 -1.04
N VAL A 137 7.13 4.52 0.11
CA VAL A 137 7.95 5.61 0.67
C VAL A 137 9.29 5.07 1.19
N TRP A 138 9.30 3.90 1.83
CA TRP A 138 10.54 3.27 2.29
C TRP A 138 11.52 3.00 1.14
N VAL A 139 11.02 2.44 0.03
CA VAL A 139 11.82 2.19 -1.18
C VAL A 139 12.22 3.50 -1.88
N LEU A 140 11.34 4.51 -1.89
CA LEU A 140 11.65 5.84 -2.39
C LEU A 140 12.85 6.48 -1.67
N HIS A 141 12.92 6.39 -0.33
CA HIS A 141 14.05 6.91 0.44
C HIS A 141 15.33 6.07 0.27
N ALA A 142 15.22 4.75 0.15
CA ALA A 142 16.38 3.86 0.05
C ALA A 142 17.00 3.78 -1.36
N PHE A 143 16.17 3.76 -2.41
CA PHE A 143 16.58 3.47 -3.79
C PHE A 143 16.17 4.55 -4.80
N GLY A 144 15.44 5.60 -4.37
CA GLY A 144 15.06 6.74 -5.20
C GLY A 144 13.77 6.55 -6.00
N PRO A 145 13.37 7.59 -6.77
CA PRO A 145 12.02 7.69 -7.35
C PRO A 145 11.61 6.56 -8.30
N PHE A 146 12.55 6.03 -9.08
CA PHE A 146 12.27 4.96 -10.05
C PHE A 146 11.82 3.66 -9.35
N TRP A 147 12.56 3.24 -8.32
CA TRP A 147 12.26 2.01 -7.59
C TRP A 147 11.04 2.17 -6.68
N GLY A 148 10.84 3.35 -6.08
CA GLY A 148 9.61 3.67 -5.34
C GLY A 148 8.37 3.51 -6.23
N PHE A 149 8.38 4.12 -7.43
CA PHE A 149 7.29 3.95 -8.41
C PHE A 149 7.08 2.48 -8.80
N GLN A 150 8.16 1.74 -9.09
CA GLN A 150 8.08 0.34 -9.49
C GLN A 150 7.43 -0.53 -8.41
N CYS A 151 7.80 -0.36 -7.13
CA CYS A 151 7.18 -1.09 -6.02
C CYS A 151 5.70 -0.74 -5.84
N GLY A 152 5.33 0.55 -5.90
CA GLY A 152 3.93 0.98 -5.82
C GLY A 152 3.08 0.45 -6.99
N TYR A 153 3.63 0.44 -8.21
CA TYR A 153 2.95 -0.06 -9.40
C TYR A 153 2.69 -1.58 -9.35
N TRP A 154 3.67 -2.39 -8.96
CA TRP A 154 3.47 -3.84 -8.82
C TRP A 154 2.51 -4.20 -7.68
N ALA A 155 2.57 -3.48 -6.55
CA ALA A 155 1.62 -3.71 -5.46
C ALA A 155 0.18 -3.30 -5.84
N TRP A 156 0.02 -2.24 -6.64
CA TRP A 156 -1.28 -1.89 -7.22
C TRP A 156 -1.79 -2.98 -8.18
N ILE A 157 -0.94 -3.53 -9.06
CA ILE A 157 -1.31 -4.65 -9.93
C ILE A 157 -1.74 -5.87 -9.11
N SER A 158 -0.99 -6.24 -8.06
CA SER A 158 -1.36 -7.34 -7.16
C SER A 158 -2.75 -7.09 -6.58
N GLY A 159 -2.97 -5.91 -5.99
CA GLY A 159 -4.27 -5.55 -5.41
C GLY A 159 -5.43 -5.59 -6.42
N VAL A 160 -5.21 -5.25 -7.69
CA VAL A 160 -6.24 -5.39 -8.74
C VAL A 160 -6.54 -6.85 -9.05
N ILE A 161 -5.51 -7.71 -9.12
CA ILE A 161 -5.67 -9.15 -9.34
C ILE A 161 -6.39 -9.80 -8.15
N ASP A 162 -5.97 -9.49 -6.93
CA ASP A 162 -6.55 -10.02 -5.68
C ASP A 162 -8.04 -9.64 -5.57
N ASN A 163 -8.39 -8.39 -5.83
CA ASN A 163 -9.79 -7.92 -5.84
C ASN A 163 -10.65 -8.59 -6.93
N ALA A 164 -10.06 -9.02 -8.06
CA ALA A 164 -10.77 -9.79 -9.08
C ALA A 164 -10.91 -11.27 -8.72
N LEU A 165 -9.97 -11.81 -7.94
CA LEU A 165 -9.87 -13.23 -7.60
C LEU A 165 -10.84 -13.61 -6.46
N TYR A 166 -10.95 -12.80 -5.39
CA TYR A 166 -11.80 -13.12 -4.24
C TYR A 166 -13.30 -13.31 -4.54
N PRO A 167 -13.98 -12.47 -5.36
CA PRO A 167 -15.37 -12.72 -5.76
C PRO A 167 -15.53 -14.01 -6.59
N GLY A 168 -14.50 -14.36 -7.37
CA GLY A 168 -14.44 -15.62 -8.11
C GLY A 168 -14.38 -16.83 -7.17
N LEU A 169 -13.50 -16.80 -6.17
CA LEU A 169 -13.41 -17.83 -5.13
C LEU A 169 -14.73 -17.98 -4.36
N ALA A 170 -15.30 -16.87 -3.89
CA ALA A 170 -16.55 -16.89 -3.14
C ALA A 170 -17.67 -17.63 -3.91
N VAL A 171 -17.86 -17.33 -5.20
CA VAL A 171 -18.85 -18.02 -6.03
C VAL A 171 -18.49 -19.50 -6.22
N SER A 172 -17.22 -19.84 -6.43
CA SER A 172 -16.81 -21.25 -6.59
C SER A 172 -17.14 -22.10 -5.36
N THR A 173 -16.91 -21.59 -4.14
CA THR A 173 -17.28 -22.27 -2.89
C THR A 173 -18.80 -22.42 -2.74
N PHE A 174 -19.59 -21.43 -3.18
CA PHE A 174 -21.05 -21.58 -3.21
C PHE A 174 -21.51 -22.66 -4.19
N THR A 175 -20.94 -22.72 -5.40
CA THR A 175 -21.30 -23.74 -6.40
C THR A 175 -20.85 -25.14 -6.01
N GLU A 176 -19.76 -25.28 -5.25
CA GLU A 176 -19.29 -26.57 -4.72
C GLU A 176 -20.26 -27.16 -3.68
N VAL A 177 -20.89 -26.32 -2.86
CA VAL A 177 -21.83 -26.74 -1.80
C VAL A 177 -23.27 -26.87 -2.29
N TYR A 178 -23.74 -25.97 -3.16
CA TYR A 178 -25.15 -25.89 -3.57
C TYR A 178 -25.43 -26.33 -5.01
N GLY A 179 -24.40 -26.71 -5.77
CA GLY A 179 -24.50 -27.10 -7.17
C GLY A 179 -24.26 -25.95 -8.16
N ASP A 180 -24.07 -26.31 -9.43
CA ASP A 180 -23.79 -25.36 -10.50
C ASP A 180 -24.99 -24.46 -10.83
N ILE A 181 -24.71 -23.19 -11.09
CA ILE A 181 -25.66 -22.16 -11.56
C ILE A 181 -26.08 -22.43 -13.02
N GLY A 182 -25.34 -23.27 -13.76
CA GLY A 182 -25.73 -23.83 -15.05
C GLY A 182 -25.70 -22.84 -16.22
N SER A 183 -25.19 -21.63 -16.00
CA SER A 183 -25.05 -20.60 -17.03
C SER A 183 -23.82 -19.71 -16.77
N PRO A 184 -22.78 -19.75 -17.61
CA PRO A 184 -21.56 -18.97 -17.42
C PRO A 184 -21.77 -17.45 -17.42
N THR A 185 -22.81 -16.95 -18.11
CA THR A 185 -23.13 -15.53 -18.12
C THR A 185 -23.79 -15.09 -16.81
N ALA A 186 -24.70 -15.90 -16.25
CA ALA A 186 -25.29 -15.64 -14.93
C ALA A 186 -24.21 -15.66 -13.83
N GLU A 187 -23.31 -16.64 -13.87
CA GLU A 187 -22.18 -16.76 -12.95
C GLU A 187 -21.27 -15.51 -13.00
N TYR A 188 -20.95 -15.01 -14.19
CA TYR A 188 -20.19 -13.76 -14.36
C TYR A 188 -20.89 -12.55 -13.74
N PHE A 189 -22.19 -12.37 -13.98
CA PHE A 189 -22.95 -11.27 -13.38
C PHE A 189 -23.06 -11.38 -11.86
N ILE A 190 -23.15 -12.60 -11.31
CA ILE A 190 -23.14 -12.83 -9.86
C ILE A 190 -21.78 -12.46 -9.25
N LYS A 191 -20.66 -12.89 -9.86
CA LYS A 191 -19.30 -12.50 -9.45
C LYS A 191 -19.13 -10.98 -9.46
N ALA A 192 -19.58 -10.31 -10.53
CA ALA A 192 -19.54 -8.85 -10.65
C ALA A 192 -20.42 -8.13 -9.60
N ALA A 193 -21.63 -8.64 -9.35
CA ALA A 193 -22.53 -8.08 -8.33
C ALA A 193 -21.96 -8.22 -6.91
N ILE A 194 -21.35 -9.36 -6.58
CA ILE A 194 -20.65 -9.58 -5.31
C ILE A 194 -19.46 -8.62 -5.19
N ALA A 195 -18.64 -8.47 -6.25
CA ALA A 195 -17.53 -7.53 -6.24
C ALA A 195 -17.99 -6.09 -5.94
N VAL A 196 -19.03 -5.60 -6.64
CA VAL A 196 -19.61 -4.27 -6.41
C VAL A 196 -20.19 -4.15 -5.00
N ALA A 197 -20.91 -5.15 -4.50
CA ALA A 197 -21.47 -5.12 -3.14
C ALA A 197 -20.36 -5.04 -2.07
N LEU A 198 -19.24 -5.75 -2.27
CA LEU A 198 -18.08 -5.74 -1.37
C LEU A 198 -17.23 -4.46 -1.48
N THR A 199 -17.35 -3.66 -2.54
CA THR A 199 -16.71 -2.32 -2.58
C THR A 199 -17.48 -1.26 -1.81
N LEU A 200 -18.80 -1.40 -1.62
CA LEU A 200 -19.62 -0.39 -0.93
C LEU A 200 -19.13 -0.05 0.50
N PRO A 201 -18.75 -1.01 1.37
CA PRO A 201 -18.18 -0.71 2.68
C PRO A 201 -16.87 0.07 2.62
N ASN A 202 -16.07 -0.08 1.56
CA ASN A 202 -14.81 0.65 1.37
C ASN A 202 -15.02 2.13 0.99
N LEU A 203 -16.25 2.51 0.65
CA LEU A 203 -16.65 3.92 0.48
C LEU A 203 -17.03 4.58 1.82
N LEU A 204 -17.18 3.80 2.90
CA LEU A 204 -17.37 4.32 4.25
C LEU A 204 -16.03 4.75 4.85
N GLY A 205 -16.05 5.75 5.73
CA GLY A 205 -14.82 6.29 6.34
C GLY A 205 -14.00 5.21 7.06
N ILE A 206 -12.66 5.29 6.94
CA ILE A 206 -11.70 4.26 7.38
C ILE A 206 -11.85 3.80 8.84
N ARG A 207 -12.40 4.66 9.71
CA ARG A 207 -12.79 4.33 11.10
C ARG A 207 -13.83 3.21 11.20
N ILE A 208 -14.85 3.24 10.35
CA ILE A 208 -15.94 2.27 10.33
C ILE A 208 -15.40 0.95 9.79
N VAL A 209 -14.64 0.99 8.70
CA VAL A 209 -13.99 -0.19 8.09
C VAL A 209 -13.06 -0.88 9.08
N GLY A 210 -12.14 -0.14 9.71
CA GLY A 210 -11.20 -0.70 10.68
C GLY A 210 -11.87 -1.34 11.90
N ASN A 211 -12.90 -0.70 12.46
CA ASN A 211 -13.66 -1.31 13.57
C ASN A 211 -14.49 -2.52 13.10
N GLY A 212 -15.07 -2.45 11.91
CA GLY A 212 -15.81 -3.56 11.29
C GLY A 212 -14.93 -4.80 11.07
N MET A 213 -13.68 -4.61 10.64
CA MET A 213 -12.71 -5.70 10.50
C MET A 213 -12.35 -6.38 11.82
N VAL A 214 -12.30 -5.67 12.95
CA VAL A 214 -12.09 -6.31 14.26
C VAL A 214 -13.28 -7.20 14.65
N ILE A 215 -14.50 -6.76 14.38
CA ILE A 215 -15.71 -7.56 14.65
C ILE A 215 -15.75 -8.77 13.70
N LEU A 216 -15.43 -8.56 12.43
CA LEU A 216 -15.43 -9.61 11.40
C LEU A 216 -14.35 -10.67 11.67
N SER A 217 -13.15 -10.30 12.14
CA SER A 217 -12.09 -11.28 12.42
C SER A 217 -12.45 -12.18 13.60
N ILE A 218 -13.05 -11.62 14.66
CA ILE A 218 -13.61 -12.40 15.76
C ILE A 218 -14.71 -13.34 15.25
N PHE A 219 -15.65 -12.83 14.45
CA PHE A 219 -16.75 -13.64 13.90
C PHE A 219 -16.25 -14.80 13.03
N VAL A 220 -15.32 -14.53 12.11
CA VAL A 220 -14.72 -15.54 11.22
C VAL A 220 -13.92 -16.58 12.00
N MET A 221 -13.32 -16.24 13.14
CA MET A 221 -12.58 -17.18 13.99
C MET A 221 -13.47 -18.18 14.75
N ILE A 222 -14.73 -17.86 15.03
CA ILE A 222 -15.66 -18.74 15.79
C ILE A 222 -15.74 -20.15 15.20
N PRO A 223 -16.06 -20.39 13.91
CA PRO A 223 -16.16 -21.74 13.36
C PRO A 223 -14.83 -22.51 13.46
N PHE A 224 -13.69 -21.86 13.26
CA PHE A 224 -12.38 -22.52 13.38
C PHE A 224 -12.04 -22.89 14.82
N ILE A 225 -12.39 -22.05 15.80
CA ILE A 225 -12.24 -22.37 17.23
C ILE A 225 -13.14 -23.57 17.60
N VAL A 226 -14.38 -23.61 17.11
CA VAL A 226 -15.30 -24.74 17.32
C VAL A 226 -14.75 -26.02 16.71
N LEU A 227 -14.29 -25.99 15.46
CA LEU A 227 -13.69 -27.15 14.78
C LEU A 227 -12.40 -27.61 15.48
N PHE A 228 -11.56 -26.69 15.96
CA PHE A 228 -10.35 -27.00 16.70
C PHE A 228 -10.66 -27.69 18.04
N VAL A 229 -11.58 -27.14 18.84
CA VAL A 229 -12.01 -27.75 20.10
C VAL A 229 -12.68 -29.10 19.88
N TRP A 230 -13.51 -29.24 18.84
CA TRP A 230 -14.09 -30.53 18.46
C TRP A 230 -12.99 -31.53 18.08
N GLY A 231 -12.04 -31.17 17.22
CA GLY A 231 -10.91 -32.02 16.85
C GLY A 231 -10.11 -32.52 18.05
N LEU A 232 -9.83 -31.65 19.03
CA LEU A 232 -9.17 -32.03 20.28
C LEU A 232 -9.98 -33.00 21.16
N VAL A 233 -11.32 -32.86 21.20
CA VAL A 233 -12.20 -33.70 22.03
C VAL A 233 -12.54 -35.04 21.35
N SER A 234 -12.65 -35.07 20.03
CA SER A 234 -12.92 -36.31 19.27
C SER A 234 -11.66 -37.12 18.92
N GLY A 235 -10.47 -36.54 19.04
CA GLY A 235 -9.20 -37.24 18.83
C GLY A 235 -8.93 -38.31 19.89
N HIS A 236 -9.25 -39.56 19.58
CA HIS A 236 -8.94 -40.72 20.42
C HIS A 236 -7.60 -41.37 20.04
N ASP A 237 -7.27 -41.46 18.75
CA ASP A 237 -6.04 -42.09 18.25
C ASP A 237 -4.95 -41.07 17.86
N TRP A 238 -4.21 -40.60 18.87
CA TRP A 238 -3.11 -39.64 18.70
C TRP A 238 -1.92 -40.18 17.89
N SER A 239 -1.86 -41.50 17.65
CA SER A 239 -0.91 -42.13 16.73
C SER A 239 -1.07 -41.66 15.28
N ALA A 240 -2.29 -41.25 14.87
CA ALA A 240 -2.56 -40.73 13.54
C ALA A 240 -1.75 -39.46 13.21
N LEU A 241 -1.33 -38.68 14.23
CA LEU A 241 -0.46 -37.52 14.00
C LEU A 241 0.90 -37.91 13.42
N GLY A 242 1.43 -39.09 13.79
CA GLY A 242 2.71 -39.61 13.33
C GLY A 242 2.67 -40.20 11.91
N GLU A 243 1.50 -40.26 11.27
CA GLU A 243 1.38 -40.78 9.90
C GLU A 243 1.93 -39.77 8.89
N MET A 244 3.12 -40.05 8.38
CA MET A 244 3.58 -39.47 7.12
C MET A 244 2.91 -40.21 5.96
N ARG A 245 2.46 -39.44 4.96
CA ARG A 245 1.69 -39.91 3.80
C ARG A 245 2.31 -41.15 3.17
N ARG A 246 1.61 -42.30 3.25
CA ARG A 246 1.94 -43.47 2.42
C ARG A 246 1.58 -43.17 0.97
N SER A 247 2.38 -43.65 0.03
CA SER A 247 2.12 -43.57 -1.42
C SER A 247 0.93 -44.41 -1.87
N ASP A 248 0.43 -45.29 -1.01
CA ASP A 248 -0.35 -46.47 -1.39
C ASP A 248 -1.83 -46.35 -0.95
N ILE A 249 -2.39 -45.14 -0.99
CA ILE A 249 -3.79 -44.89 -0.61
C ILE A 249 -4.70 -45.34 -1.76
N VAL A 250 -5.23 -46.55 -1.67
CA VAL A 250 -6.34 -46.99 -2.50
C VAL A 250 -7.60 -46.26 -2.00
N TYR A 251 -8.14 -45.36 -2.82
CA TYR A 251 -9.45 -44.78 -2.56
C TYR A 251 -10.51 -45.87 -2.70
N ASP A 252 -11.15 -46.24 -1.59
CA ASP A 252 -12.30 -47.13 -1.63
C ASP A 252 -13.51 -46.37 -2.16
N SER A 253 -14.13 -46.90 -3.21
CA SER A 253 -15.22 -46.23 -3.93
C SER A 253 -16.57 -46.66 -3.38
N ASN A 254 -16.97 -46.06 -2.26
CA ASN A 254 -18.28 -46.22 -1.61
C ASN A 254 -18.91 -44.85 -1.33
#